data_AF-A0A4S1E2L1-F1
#
_entry.id   AF-A0A4S1E2L1-F1
#
_cell.length_a   1.000
_cell.length_b   1.000
_cell.length_c   1.000
_cell.angle_alpha   90.00
_cell.angle_beta   90.00
_cell.angle_gamma   90.00
#
_symmetry.space_group_name_H-M   'P 1'
#
loop_
_entity.id
_entity.type
_entity.pdbx_description
1 polymer ?
#
loop_
_entity_poly.entity_id
_entity_poly.type
_entity_poly.pdbx_seq_one_letter_code
_entity_poly.pdbx_strand_id
1 'polypeptide(L)'
;MYKKITVSFFISVLSVSFFCCNTNTKKVSDEVAPPTKQTMVCNPLDLNYRFAVDDGPSRREAADPTVVLYKDDYYLFASKSGGYWTSNDLVTWDVITSKQLPFEDYAPTAVVIKDTLYFMASNNKAPITIYKTTNPKSGEWEIANPNFPIAMTDPALFYDEGRLFLYYGCSNKNPLEVVELDVNTLNPITEPIAILNSKKEDYGWERWGDYNDQDLNPWIEGAWVNKHQGKYYLQYAGPGTRFKSYNDGVYIADNPLGPFKLAEHNPMAIKPEGFINGAGHGNTFQDRYGNYWHMGTMVLTLKHKFERRIGMYPAFFDDDNMLYAYTGFGDFPYEVPQKKISSPEELFPNWMLLSYDKPIRVSSELEDHTKNLASDEEVRTYWSAKTGDQGEWFQMDLEKEVVINAVQINYAEHNTTLHGRNANIYHQYLLEYSQDNSTWYTLIDKTKHKEDVPHDFTPLQTSIKARYLKITNYLVPDGTFALADFRVFGNAQGNIPTEKPKLQISRLEEDKCIVNLKWNTVDGTVGYNIRYGIHPEKLYHNYQVLKSNSLTIRTLNKFQKYYFTIDTFNENGILKGTEIIEVN
;
A
#
# COMPACT_ATOMS: atom_id res chain seq x y z
N MET A 1 45.38 -26.52 86.93
CA MET A 1 46.04 -25.59 85.97
C MET A 1 45.08 -24.43 85.68
N TYR A 2 45.62 -23.22 85.60
CA TYR A 2 45.03 -21.86 85.51
C TYR A 2 43.69 -21.74 84.73
N LYS A 3 42.56 -21.23 85.30
CA LYS A 3 42.12 -19.81 85.56
C LYS A 3 42.01 -18.97 84.26
N LYS A 4 40.87 -18.37 83.87
CA LYS A 4 40.08 -17.32 84.56
C LYS A 4 38.65 -17.17 84.00
N ILE A 5 37.76 -16.77 84.90
CA ILE A 5 36.38 -16.27 84.75
C ILE A 5 36.39 -14.77 84.43
N THR A 6 35.48 -14.26 83.59
CA THR A 6 34.78 -12.98 83.84
C THR A 6 33.44 -12.90 83.09
N VAL A 7 32.39 -12.50 83.82
CA VAL A 7 31.06 -12.08 83.37
C VAL A 7 31.08 -10.57 83.12
N SER A 8 30.37 -10.07 82.09
CA SER A 8 30.02 -8.64 81.97
C SER A 8 28.53 -8.46 81.63
N PHE A 9 27.83 -7.77 82.53
CA PHE A 9 26.58 -7.06 82.32
C PHE A 9 26.81 -5.85 81.40
N PHE A 10 25.79 -5.35 80.69
CA PHE A 10 25.28 -3.96 80.83
C PHE A 10 24.09 -3.63 79.89
N ILE A 11 22.99 -3.23 80.53
CA ILE A 11 22.03 -2.13 80.23
C ILE A 11 21.24 -2.13 78.91
N SER A 12 19.92 -2.33 79.06
CA SER A 12 18.87 -1.99 78.11
C SER A 12 18.53 -0.50 78.16
N VAL A 13 18.56 0.18 77.01
CA VAL A 13 17.96 1.51 76.83
C VAL A 13 16.73 1.35 75.92
N LEU A 14 15.55 1.66 76.46
CA LEU A 14 14.31 1.81 75.70
C LEU A 14 14.38 3.10 74.88
N SER A 15 14.27 3.01 73.55
CA SER A 15 13.99 4.15 72.67
C SER A 15 12.58 4.04 72.12
N VAL A 16 11.72 4.98 72.50
CA VAL A 16 10.37 5.18 71.95
C VAL A 16 10.51 5.79 70.56
N SER A 17 10.07 5.08 69.53
CA SER A 17 10.04 5.57 68.14
C SER A 17 8.68 6.19 67.83
N PHE A 18 8.66 7.50 67.62
CA PHE A 18 7.53 8.23 67.05
C PHE A 18 7.29 7.79 65.61
N PHE A 19 6.06 7.36 65.30
CA PHE A 19 5.58 7.14 63.94
C PHE A 19 5.35 8.50 63.26
N CYS A 20 6.22 8.88 62.33
CA CYS A 20 5.93 9.92 61.33
C CYS A 20 5.56 9.23 60.03
N CYS A 21 4.29 9.36 59.61
CA CYS A 21 3.86 9.05 58.25
C CYS A 21 4.59 9.94 57.26
N ASN A 22 5.56 9.39 56.53
CA ASN A 22 6.12 10.00 55.34
C ASN A 22 5.57 9.25 54.12
N THR A 23 4.62 9.87 53.42
CA THR A 23 4.16 9.45 52.10
C THR A 23 5.28 9.72 51.09
N ASN A 24 6.17 8.75 50.90
CA ASN A 24 7.11 8.76 49.78
C ASN A 24 6.36 8.34 48.51
N THR A 25 5.79 9.31 47.81
CA THR A 25 5.46 9.19 46.39
C THR A 25 6.76 9.06 45.61
N LYS A 26 7.19 7.83 45.35
CA LYS A 26 8.17 7.56 44.29
C LYS A 26 7.54 8.02 42.98
N LYS A 27 7.95 9.20 42.49
CA LYS A 27 7.86 9.52 41.07
C LYS A 27 8.60 8.40 40.34
N VAL A 28 7.85 7.56 39.65
CA VAL A 28 8.40 6.76 38.56
C VAL A 28 8.88 7.79 37.55
N SER A 29 10.19 7.94 37.43
CA SER A 29 10.78 8.63 36.29
C SER A 29 10.46 7.75 35.09
N ASP A 30 9.55 8.21 34.23
CA ASP A 30 9.38 7.68 32.89
C ASP A 30 10.67 7.97 32.12
N GLU A 31 11.67 7.11 32.28
CA GLU A 31 12.69 6.94 31.25
C GLU A 31 11.95 6.39 30.04
N VAL A 32 11.55 7.29 29.15
CA VAL A 32 11.02 6.97 27.84
C VAL A 32 12.07 6.11 27.14
N ALA A 33 11.79 4.81 27.02
CA ALA A 33 12.60 3.93 26.20
C ALA A 33 12.76 4.60 24.82
N PRO A 34 13.96 4.57 24.21
CA PRO A 34 14.14 5.14 22.88
C PRO A 34 13.07 4.52 21.96
N PRO A 35 12.45 5.33 21.08
CA PRO A 35 11.35 4.83 20.27
C PRO A 35 11.82 3.61 19.49
N THR A 36 11.14 2.48 19.70
CA THR A 36 11.36 1.28 18.89
C THR A 36 11.09 1.63 17.44
N LYS A 37 12.06 1.36 16.57
CA LYS A 37 11.94 1.61 15.12
C LYS A 37 10.69 0.90 14.59
N GLN A 38 9.84 1.62 13.86
CA GLN A 38 8.66 1.05 13.22
C GLN A 38 9.08 -0.03 12.21
N THR A 39 8.39 -1.18 12.24
CA THR A 39 8.64 -2.32 11.34
C THR A 39 7.43 -2.70 10.49
N MET A 40 6.32 -1.99 10.66
CA MET A 40 5.06 -2.26 9.96
C MET A 40 4.67 -1.10 9.07
N VAL A 41 3.95 -1.43 8.00
CA VAL A 41 3.35 -0.47 7.07
C VAL A 41 1.88 -0.80 6.88
N CYS A 42 1.13 0.14 6.33
CA CYS A 42 -0.24 -0.03 5.90
C CYS A 42 -0.39 0.69 4.56
N ASN A 43 -1.11 0.10 3.59
CA ASN A 43 -1.37 0.79 2.34
C ASN A 43 -2.56 1.78 2.48
N PRO A 44 -2.58 2.89 1.72
CA PRO A 44 -1.49 3.35 0.86
C PRO A 44 -0.28 3.76 1.72
N LEU A 45 0.93 3.61 1.17
CA LEU A 45 2.15 3.95 1.90
C LEU A 45 2.15 5.43 2.29
N ASP A 46 2.60 5.73 3.51
CA ASP A 46 2.72 7.08 4.02
C ASP A 46 3.98 7.77 3.47
N LEU A 47 3.88 8.20 2.21
CA LEU A 47 4.89 9.00 1.56
C LEU A 47 4.48 10.47 1.62
N ASN A 48 5.45 11.38 1.63
CA ASN A 48 5.21 12.81 1.47
C ASN A 48 4.85 13.15 0.00
N TYR A 49 3.68 12.70 -0.47
CA TYR A 49 3.21 12.90 -1.84
C TYR A 49 3.16 14.39 -2.17
N ARG A 50 3.82 14.78 -3.27
CA ARG A 50 3.91 16.19 -3.67
C ARG A 50 2.55 16.72 -4.16
N PHE A 51 2.22 17.96 -3.84
CA PHE A 51 1.10 18.65 -4.48
C PHE A 51 1.40 18.98 -5.94
N ALA A 52 0.43 18.79 -6.83
CA ALA A 52 0.56 19.08 -8.24
C ALA A 52 0.99 20.54 -8.48
N VAL A 53 1.83 20.75 -9.51
CA VAL A 53 2.34 22.07 -9.93
C VAL A 53 1.67 22.57 -11.20
N ASP A 54 0.64 21.87 -11.68
CA ASP A 54 -0.20 22.29 -12.80
C ASP A 54 -1.32 23.24 -12.37
N ASP A 55 -1.99 23.85 -13.36
CA ASP A 55 -3.13 24.76 -13.14
C ASP A 55 -4.43 24.02 -12.77
N GLY A 56 -4.35 22.71 -12.49
CA GLY A 56 -5.46 21.90 -12.05
C GLY A 56 -5.80 22.11 -10.57
N PRO A 57 -6.78 21.35 -10.04
CA PRO A 57 -7.11 21.42 -8.63
C PRO A 57 -5.92 20.98 -7.77
N SER A 58 -5.75 21.65 -6.62
CA SER A 58 -4.76 21.30 -5.60
C SER A 58 -5.00 19.86 -5.12
N ARG A 59 -4.05 18.99 -5.42
CA ARG A 59 -4.11 17.54 -5.15
C ARG A 59 -2.71 17.00 -5.01
N ARG A 60 -2.57 15.83 -4.37
CA ARG A 60 -1.32 15.11 -4.28
C ARG A 60 -1.29 13.94 -5.25
N GLU A 61 -0.10 13.62 -5.76
CA GLU A 61 0.07 12.53 -6.72
C GLU A 61 1.46 11.88 -6.58
N ALA A 62 1.47 10.56 -6.57
CA ALA A 62 2.59 9.74 -7.05
C ALA A 62 2.01 8.44 -7.60
N ALA A 63 2.61 7.96 -8.69
CA ALA A 63 2.15 6.78 -9.41
C ALA A 63 3.31 6.16 -10.19
N ASP A 64 3.03 5.02 -10.82
CA ASP A 64 3.94 4.37 -11.75
C ASP A 64 5.31 4.09 -11.08
N PRO A 65 5.33 3.46 -9.87
CA PRO A 65 6.53 3.34 -9.07
C PRO A 65 7.54 2.36 -9.68
N THR A 66 8.81 2.76 -9.71
CA THR A 66 9.96 1.85 -9.92
C THR A 66 10.82 1.85 -8.67
N VAL A 67 10.92 0.69 -8.02
CA VAL A 67 11.80 0.40 -6.89
C VAL A 67 12.99 -0.42 -7.32
N VAL A 68 14.19 0.00 -6.92
CA VAL A 68 15.43 -0.75 -7.12
C VAL A 68 16.19 -0.89 -5.81
N LEU A 69 16.72 -2.08 -5.53
CA LEU A 69 17.76 -2.27 -4.52
C LEU A 69 19.11 -1.95 -5.17
N TYR A 70 19.77 -0.90 -4.69
CA TYR A 70 21.10 -0.51 -5.16
C TYR A 70 22.03 -0.39 -3.97
N LYS A 71 23.04 -1.28 -3.93
CA LYS A 71 23.87 -1.53 -2.74
C LYS A 71 22.95 -1.97 -1.57
N ASP A 72 23.01 -1.28 -0.44
CA ASP A 72 22.25 -1.61 0.77
C ASP A 72 20.98 -0.75 0.96
N ASP A 73 20.56 0.00 -0.06
CA ASP A 73 19.41 0.91 0.02
C ASP A 73 18.43 0.66 -1.13
N TYR A 74 17.14 0.85 -0.83
CA TYR A 74 16.06 0.90 -1.79
C TYR A 74 15.89 2.32 -2.30
N TYR A 75 15.62 2.47 -3.60
CA TYR A 75 15.27 3.74 -4.22
C TYR A 75 13.96 3.60 -4.95
N LEU A 76 12.99 4.46 -4.63
CA LEU A 76 11.66 4.51 -5.22
C LEU A 76 11.54 5.77 -6.08
N PHE A 77 11.38 5.57 -7.39
CA PHE A 77 11.07 6.63 -8.35
C PHE A 77 9.58 6.54 -8.71
N ALA A 78 8.89 7.67 -8.80
CA ALA A 78 7.48 7.70 -9.18
C ALA A 78 7.14 8.98 -9.94
N SER A 79 6.10 8.91 -10.77
CA SER A 79 5.54 10.02 -11.54
C SER A 79 5.24 11.22 -10.65
N LYS A 80 5.50 12.44 -11.18
CA LYS A 80 5.06 13.72 -10.60
C LYS A 80 5.49 13.99 -9.16
N SER A 81 6.50 13.27 -8.67
CA SER A 81 6.90 13.29 -7.27
C SER A 81 7.84 14.43 -6.91
N GLY A 82 8.42 15.14 -7.89
CA GLY A 82 9.38 16.23 -7.66
C GLY A 82 10.66 15.80 -6.93
N GLY A 83 10.98 14.52 -7.01
CA GLY A 83 12.02 13.82 -6.27
C GLY A 83 11.81 12.32 -6.36
N TYR A 84 12.60 11.57 -5.60
CA TYR A 84 12.51 10.12 -5.42
C TYR A 84 12.80 9.81 -3.96
N TRP A 85 12.45 8.62 -3.48
CA TRP A 85 12.66 8.24 -2.09
C TRP A 85 13.79 7.24 -1.95
N THR A 86 14.44 7.26 -0.78
CA THR A 86 15.36 6.21 -0.35
C THR A 86 14.89 5.59 0.96
N SER A 87 15.13 4.30 1.12
CA SER A 87 14.83 3.57 2.35
C SER A 87 15.87 2.48 2.58
N ASN A 88 16.21 2.19 3.83
CA ASN A 88 17.01 1.01 4.17
C ASN A 88 16.18 -0.18 4.66
N ASP A 89 14.88 -0.03 4.83
CA ASP A 89 14.01 -1.01 5.50
C ASP A 89 12.64 -1.22 4.84
N LEU A 90 12.32 -0.48 3.77
CA LEU A 90 11.01 -0.42 3.10
C LEU A 90 9.86 0.14 3.97
N VAL A 91 10.15 0.59 5.18
CA VAL A 91 9.18 1.14 6.13
C VAL A 91 9.27 2.66 6.16
N THR A 92 10.49 3.17 6.34
CA THR A 92 10.78 4.61 6.45
C THR A 92 11.43 5.09 5.17
N TRP A 93 10.92 6.20 4.62
CA TRP A 93 11.31 6.70 3.31
C TRP A 93 11.70 8.18 3.39
N ASP A 94 12.94 8.48 3.00
CA ASP A 94 13.46 9.84 2.92
C ASP A 94 13.40 10.35 1.48
N VAL A 95 12.85 11.55 1.26
CA VAL A 95 12.83 12.15 -0.08
C VAL A 95 14.17 12.76 -0.45
N ILE A 96 14.64 12.46 -1.65
CA ILE A 96 15.80 13.06 -2.30
C ILE A 96 15.29 13.88 -3.48
N THR A 97 15.76 15.13 -3.57
CA THR A 97 15.52 15.98 -4.74
C THR A 97 16.79 16.08 -5.58
N SER A 98 16.61 16.39 -6.86
CA SER A 98 17.68 16.56 -7.85
C SER A 98 17.33 17.71 -8.77
N LYS A 99 18.35 18.39 -9.32
CA LYS A 99 18.15 19.43 -10.34
C LYS A 99 18.29 18.88 -11.76
N GLN A 100 18.80 17.66 -11.89
CA GLN A 100 19.17 17.06 -13.17
C GLN A 100 18.05 16.18 -13.73
N LEU A 101 17.30 15.50 -12.87
CA LEU A 101 16.27 14.56 -13.30
C LEU A 101 14.95 15.26 -13.69
N PRO A 102 14.25 14.76 -14.72
CA PRO A 102 12.98 15.30 -15.19
C PRO A 102 11.79 14.81 -14.36
N PHE A 103 11.65 15.27 -13.11
CA PHE A 103 10.58 14.79 -12.21
C PHE A 103 9.14 15.16 -12.58
N GLU A 104 8.97 15.97 -13.64
CA GLU A 104 7.66 16.24 -14.21
C GLU A 104 7.25 15.22 -15.29
N ASP A 105 8.17 14.37 -15.72
CA ASP A 105 7.85 13.28 -16.65
C ASP A 105 7.18 12.12 -15.88
N TYR A 106 6.39 11.33 -16.61
CA TYR A 106 5.66 10.18 -16.07
C TYR A 106 6.45 8.88 -16.23
N ALA A 107 6.10 7.88 -15.42
CA ALA A 107 6.59 6.51 -15.46
C ALA A 107 8.12 6.45 -15.53
N PRO A 108 8.82 6.88 -14.47
CA PRO A 108 10.26 6.73 -14.40
C PRO A 108 10.65 5.25 -14.31
N THR A 109 11.75 4.89 -14.95
CA THR A 109 12.41 3.59 -14.79
C THR A 109 13.84 3.77 -14.32
N ALA A 110 14.31 2.78 -13.59
CA ALA A 110 15.67 2.70 -13.12
C ALA A 110 16.19 1.27 -13.22
N VAL A 111 17.46 1.13 -13.59
CA VAL A 111 18.13 -0.16 -13.69
C VAL A 111 19.56 -0.06 -13.16
N VAL A 112 19.99 -1.08 -12.43
CA VAL A 112 21.37 -1.19 -11.98
C VAL A 112 22.17 -1.97 -13.02
N ILE A 113 23.21 -1.33 -13.57
CA ILE A 113 24.18 -1.98 -14.44
C ILE A 113 25.52 -1.94 -13.71
N LYS A 114 25.98 -3.10 -13.24
CA LYS A 114 27.18 -3.25 -12.40
C LYS A 114 27.08 -2.37 -11.14
N ASP A 115 27.92 -1.36 -11.03
CA ASP A 115 28.03 -0.45 -9.88
C ASP A 115 27.32 0.89 -10.12
N THR A 116 26.56 1.04 -11.20
CA THR A 116 25.95 2.30 -11.59
C THR A 116 24.45 2.16 -11.75
N LEU A 117 23.70 3.12 -11.20
CA LEU A 117 22.25 3.22 -11.37
C LEU A 117 21.95 4.13 -12.56
N TYR A 118 21.09 3.68 -13.47
CA TYR A 118 20.63 4.42 -14.64
C TYR A 118 19.16 4.80 -14.48
N PHE A 119 18.77 5.95 -15.04
CA PHE A 119 17.41 6.49 -14.95
C PHE A 119 16.96 7.09 -16.28
N MET A 120 15.69 6.88 -16.62
CA MET A 120 14.98 7.64 -17.64
C MET A 120 13.47 7.67 -17.34
N ALA A 121 12.72 8.52 -18.03
CA ALA A 121 11.28 8.63 -17.88
C ALA A 121 10.60 8.84 -19.25
N SER A 122 9.28 8.83 -19.28
CA SER A 122 8.48 9.02 -20.50
C SER A 122 8.72 10.38 -21.13
N ASN A 123 8.92 10.41 -22.45
CA ASN A 123 8.87 11.64 -23.22
C ASN A 123 8.45 11.35 -24.66
N ASN A 124 7.36 11.99 -25.09
CA ASN A 124 6.81 11.83 -26.43
C ASN A 124 7.59 12.59 -27.52
N LYS A 125 8.76 13.15 -27.20
CA LYS A 125 9.65 13.84 -28.13
C LYS A 125 11.10 13.40 -27.91
N ALA A 126 11.71 12.88 -28.96
CA ALA A 126 13.15 12.61 -29.00
C ALA A 126 13.93 13.88 -29.42
N PRO A 127 15.23 14.01 -29.08
CA PRO A 127 15.99 13.07 -28.24
C PRO A 127 15.61 13.12 -26.76
N ILE A 128 15.82 12.01 -26.05
CA ILE A 128 15.63 11.87 -24.60
C ILE A 128 16.99 11.71 -23.93
N THR A 129 17.13 12.24 -22.71
CA THR A 129 18.35 12.06 -21.91
C THR A 129 18.20 10.87 -20.97
N ILE A 130 19.20 9.98 -20.98
CA ILE A 130 19.39 8.94 -19.97
C ILE A 130 20.42 9.43 -18.96
N TYR A 131 20.12 9.27 -17.69
CA TYR A 131 20.95 9.71 -16.57
C TYR A 131 21.59 8.52 -15.86
N LYS A 132 22.68 8.77 -15.14
CA LYS A 132 23.33 7.79 -14.28
C LYS A 132 23.89 8.39 -13.00
N THR A 133 24.07 7.55 -11.98
CA THR A 133 24.76 7.91 -10.74
C THR A 133 25.35 6.68 -10.05
N THR A 134 26.44 6.87 -9.31
CA THR A 134 26.99 5.87 -8.37
C THR A 134 26.67 6.22 -6.91
N ASN A 135 26.06 7.38 -6.67
CA ASN A 135 25.71 7.90 -5.36
C ASN A 135 24.32 8.57 -5.39
N PRO A 136 23.23 7.81 -5.58
CA PRO A 136 21.89 8.38 -5.63
C PRO A 136 21.51 9.14 -4.34
N LYS A 137 22.09 8.82 -3.17
CA LYS A 137 21.86 9.60 -1.93
C LYS A 137 22.27 11.07 -2.01
N SER A 138 23.18 11.46 -2.91
CA SER A 138 23.56 12.86 -3.05
C SER A 138 22.55 13.69 -3.84
N GLY A 139 21.61 13.07 -4.57
CA GLY A 139 20.75 13.78 -5.51
C GLY A 139 21.43 14.20 -6.81
N GLU A 140 22.72 13.89 -6.98
CA GLU A 140 23.52 14.29 -8.14
C GLU A 140 23.54 13.19 -9.20
N TRP A 141 23.25 13.57 -10.44
CA TRP A 141 23.16 12.68 -11.59
C TRP A 141 23.98 13.23 -12.75
N GLU A 142 24.63 12.34 -13.48
CA GLU A 142 25.37 12.63 -14.69
C GLU A 142 24.56 12.20 -15.92
N ILE A 143 24.83 12.81 -17.07
CA ILE A 143 24.28 12.37 -18.35
C ILE A 143 25.02 11.09 -18.78
N ALA A 144 24.26 10.01 -19.00
CA ALA A 144 24.77 8.78 -19.58
C ALA A 144 24.66 8.79 -21.11
N ASN A 145 23.52 9.25 -21.64
CA ASN A 145 23.29 9.45 -23.07
C ASN A 145 22.39 10.68 -23.26
N PRO A 146 22.86 11.77 -23.90
CA PRO A 146 22.04 12.96 -24.12
C PRO A 146 21.05 12.83 -25.28
N ASN A 147 21.24 11.84 -26.16
CA ASN A 147 20.59 11.78 -27.47
C ASN A 147 19.90 10.42 -27.72
N PHE A 148 19.20 9.87 -26.73
CA PHE A 148 18.43 8.64 -26.93
C PHE A 148 17.35 8.86 -28.00
N PRO A 149 17.31 8.05 -29.08
CA PRO A 149 16.60 8.42 -30.30
C PRO A 149 15.11 8.04 -30.32
N ILE A 150 14.64 7.22 -29.39
CA ILE A 150 13.25 6.74 -29.36
C ILE A 150 12.42 7.66 -28.47
N ALA A 151 11.35 8.23 -29.00
CA ALA A 151 10.30 8.86 -28.21
C ALA A 151 9.37 7.78 -27.66
N MET A 152 9.12 7.75 -26.35
CA MET A 152 8.31 6.71 -25.75
C MET A 152 7.56 7.14 -24.49
N THR A 153 6.58 6.32 -24.14
CA THR A 153 5.84 6.36 -22.87
C THR A 153 6.05 5.05 -22.13
N ASP A 154 6.12 5.12 -20.81
CA ASP A 154 6.31 4.01 -19.87
C ASP A 154 7.53 3.14 -20.18
N PRO A 155 8.74 3.73 -20.20
CA PRO A 155 9.95 2.96 -20.41
C PRO A 155 10.17 1.99 -19.24
N ALA A 156 10.71 0.81 -19.54
CA ALA A 156 11.25 -0.11 -18.56
C ALA A 156 12.59 -0.69 -19.04
N LEU A 157 13.64 -0.35 -18.32
CA LEU A 157 14.98 -0.86 -18.58
C LEU A 157 15.21 -2.18 -17.87
N PHE A 158 15.64 -3.18 -18.62
CA PHE A 158 15.93 -4.52 -18.09
C PHE A 158 17.33 -4.94 -18.52
N TYR A 159 18.19 -5.21 -17.54
CA TYR A 159 19.57 -5.66 -17.76
C TYR A 159 19.70 -7.15 -17.43
N ASP A 160 20.25 -7.92 -18.37
CA ASP A 160 20.48 -9.35 -18.21
C ASP A 160 21.84 -9.76 -18.80
N GLU A 161 22.77 -10.16 -17.93
CA GLU A 161 24.05 -10.79 -18.32
C GLU A 161 24.82 -10.05 -19.44
N GLY A 162 24.89 -8.71 -19.38
CA GLY A 162 25.62 -7.90 -20.36
C GLY A 162 24.77 -7.35 -21.50
N ARG A 163 23.49 -7.72 -21.58
CA ARG A 163 22.52 -7.21 -22.55
C ARG A 163 21.55 -6.25 -21.84
N LEU A 164 21.12 -5.22 -22.56
CA LEU A 164 20.19 -4.21 -22.06
C LEU A 164 18.99 -4.13 -22.98
N PHE A 165 17.79 -4.08 -22.42
CA PHE A 165 16.54 -4.01 -23.16
C PHE A 165 15.71 -2.83 -22.66
N LEU A 166 15.01 -2.19 -23.57
CA LEU A 166 13.98 -1.20 -23.26
C LEU A 166 12.63 -1.74 -23.74
N TYR A 167 11.73 -1.97 -22.80
CA TYR A 167 10.31 -2.21 -23.05
C TYR A 167 9.58 -0.89 -22.90
N TYR A 168 8.60 -0.61 -23.76
CA TYR A 168 7.84 0.64 -23.68
C TYR A 168 6.50 0.55 -24.40
N GLY A 169 5.62 1.51 -24.13
CA GLY A 169 4.34 1.68 -24.79
C GLY A 169 3.23 2.02 -23.81
N CYS A 170 2.29 2.87 -24.26
CA CYS A 170 1.05 3.18 -23.58
C CYS A 170 0.02 3.49 -24.67
N SER A 171 -0.93 2.59 -24.89
CA SER A 171 -1.88 2.75 -25.98
C SER A 171 -3.15 1.95 -25.79
N ASN A 172 -4.23 2.43 -26.41
CA ASN A 172 -5.46 1.68 -26.60
C ASN A 172 -5.60 1.03 -27.98
N LYS A 173 -4.52 1.02 -28.76
CA LYS A 173 -4.48 0.50 -30.12
C LYS A 173 -3.16 -0.15 -30.49
N ASN A 174 -2.05 0.46 -30.10
CA ASN A 174 -0.71 0.00 -30.45
C ASN A 174 -0.21 -1.02 -29.42
N PRO A 175 0.64 -1.96 -29.82
CA PRO A 175 1.21 -2.93 -28.89
C PRO A 175 2.25 -2.28 -27.96
N LEU A 176 2.57 -2.96 -26.87
CA LEU A 176 3.85 -2.76 -26.19
C LEU A 176 4.98 -3.25 -27.09
N GLU A 177 6.13 -2.59 -27.02
CA GLU A 177 7.30 -2.86 -27.85
C GLU A 177 8.55 -3.11 -27.01
N VAL A 178 9.53 -3.80 -27.58
CA VAL A 178 10.87 -3.95 -27.01
C VAL A 178 11.95 -3.68 -28.05
N VAL A 179 13.04 -3.09 -27.59
CA VAL A 179 14.31 -2.97 -28.33
C VAL A 179 15.47 -3.47 -27.46
N GLU A 180 16.48 -4.08 -28.08
CA GLU A 180 17.77 -4.28 -27.44
C GLU A 180 18.63 -3.02 -27.62
N LEU A 181 19.35 -2.65 -26.56
CA LEU A 181 20.24 -1.49 -26.51
C LEU A 181 21.70 -1.96 -26.40
N ASP A 182 22.61 -1.24 -27.05
CA ASP A 182 24.04 -1.37 -26.77
C ASP A 182 24.33 -0.87 -25.35
N VAL A 183 24.96 -1.70 -24.51
CA VAL A 183 25.19 -1.40 -23.09
C VAL A 183 26.13 -0.22 -22.85
N ASN A 184 26.95 0.17 -23.83
CA ASN A 184 27.93 1.24 -23.68
C ASN A 184 27.36 2.61 -24.11
N THR A 185 26.66 2.64 -25.23
CA THR A 185 26.08 3.85 -25.84
C THR A 185 24.64 4.08 -25.41
N LEU A 186 23.95 3.04 -24.93
CA LEU A 186 22.52 3.01 -24.61
C LEU A 186 21.61 3.28 -25.81
N ASN A 187 22.12 3.15 -27.03
CA ASN A 187 21.33 3.31 -28.25
C ASN A 187 20.75 1.97 -28.71
N PRO A 188 19.58 1.98 -29.40
CA PRO A 188 18.99 0.77 -29.93
C PRO A 188 19.90 0.10 -30.97
N ILE A 189 20.01 -1.23 -30.88
CA ILE A 189 20.73 -2.09 -31.84
C ILE A 189 19.80 -3.05 -32.59
N THR A 190 18.52 -3.04 -32.26
CA THR A 190 17.45 -3.73 -32.99
C THR A 190 16.37 -2.73 -33.38
N GLU A 191 15.59 -3.06 -34.40
CA GLU A 191 14.30 -2.41 -34.62
C GLU A 191 13.32 -2.75 -33.47
N PRO A 192 12.30 -1.91 -33.22
CA PRO A 192 11.22 -2.23 -32.29
C PRO A 192 10.49 -3.52 -32.65
N ILE A 193 10.33 -4.40 -31.66
CA ILE A 193 9.58 -5.65 -31.76
C ILE A 193 8.29 -5.51 -30.98
N ALA A 194 7.14 -5.62 -31.66
CA ALA A 194 5.84 -5.66 -31.02
C ALA A 194 5.68 -6.93 -30.17
N ILE A 195 5.27 -6.78 -28.91
CA ILE A 195 5.15 -7.88 -27.95
C ILE A 195 3.71 -8.31 -27.70
N LEU A 196 2.86 -7.38 -27.26
CA LEU A 196 1.47 -7.69 -26.91
C LEU A 196 0.56 -6.49 -27.14
N ASN A 197 -0.72 -6.79 -27.38
CA ASN A 197 -1.81 -5.82 -27.46
C ASN A 197 -3.02 -6.42 -26.72
N SER A 198 -4.01 -5.60 -26.41
CA SER A 198 -5.18 -6.06 -25.68
C SER A 198 -5.94 -7.16 -26.41
N LYS A 199 -6.45 -8.11 -25.62
CA LYS A 199 -7.46 -9.09 -26.00
C LYS A 199 -8.65 -9.03 -25.03
N LYS A 200 -9.22 -7.84 -24.78
CA LYS A 200 -10.36 -7.62 -23.87
C LYS A 200 -11.59 -8.53 -24.12
N GLU A 201 -11.74 -9.05 -25.33
CA GLU A 201 -12.79 -10.03 -25.69
C GLU A 201 -12.56 -11.42 -25.08
N ASP A 202 -11.32 -11.71 -24.69
CA ASP A 202 -10.88 -12.96 -24.08
C ASP A 202 -10.57 -12.77 -22.58
N TYR A 203 -10.06 -11.58 -22.23
CA TYR A 203 -9.45 -11.26 -20.93
C TYR A 203 -10.25 -10.16 -20.23
N GLY A 204 -11.10 -10.56 -19.29
CA GLY A 204 -11.99 -9.63 -18.59
C GLY A 204 -11.27 -8.52 -17.82
N TRP A 205 -10.08 -8.79 -17.27
CA TRP A 205 -9.28 -7.81 -16.52
C TRP A 205 -8.76 -6.64 -17.38
N GLU A 206 -8.81 -6.80 -18.70
CA GLU A 206 -8.46 -5.75 -19.66
C GLU A 206 -9.67 -4.91 -20.09
N ARG A 207 -10.87 -5.16 -19.59
CA ARG A 207 -12.05 -4.34 -19.97
C ARG A 207 -12.08 -3.06 -19.17
N TRP A 208 -12.50 -1.97 -19.80
CA TRP A 208 -12.46 -0.62 -19.23
C TRP A 208 -13.47 -0.44 -18.09
N GLY A 209 -13.16 0.45 -17.13
CA GLY A 209 -14.07 0.89 -16.05
C GLY A 209 -13.72 0.32 -14.68
N ASP A 210 -14.23 0.93 -13.61
CA ASP A 210 -13.96 0.51 -12.23
C ASP A 210 -14.31 -0.96 -11.97
N TYR A 211 -15.33 -1.47 -12.67
CA TYR A 211 -15.81 -2.84 -12.56
C TYR A 211 -15.67 -3.65 -13.85
N ASN A 212 -14.81 -3.20 -14.78
CA ASN A 212 -14.53 -3.86 -16.06
C ASN A 212 -15.80 -4.12 -16.90
N ASP A 213 -16.73 -3.17 -16.91
CA ASP A 213 -18.07 -3.26 -17.49
C ASP A 213 -18.27 -2.41 -18.75
N GLN A 214 -17.25 -1.67 -19.18
CA GLN A 214 -17.30 -0.81 -20.36
C GLN A 214 -16.64 -1.47 -21.57
N ASP A 215 -17.34 -1.43 -22.70
CA ASP A 215 -16.84 -1.93 -23.99
C ASP A 215 -16.00 -0.88 -24.73
N LEU A 216 -14.90 -0.44 -24.09
CA LEU A 216 -13.88 0.43 -24.69
C LEU A 216 -12.54 -0.31 -24.73
N ASN A 217 -11.69 0.00 -25.71
CA ASN A 217 -10.34 -0.58 -25.76
C ASN A 217 -9.53 -0.06 -24.57
N PRO A 218 -8.96 -0.93 -23.72
CA PRO A 218 -8.16 -0.49 -22.57
C PRO A 218 -6.93 0.28 -23.01
N TRP A 219 -6.36 1.05 -22.10
CA TRP A 219 -4.97 1.45 -22.19
C TRP A 219 -4.11 0.34 -21.60
N ILE A 220 -3.26 -0.24 -22.46
CA ILE A 220 -2.22 -1.18 -22.08
C ILE A 220 -0.90 -0.43 -21.99
N GLU A 221 -0.24 -0.51 -20.85
CA GLU A 221 0.89 0.34 -20.51
C GLU A 221 1.83 -0.30 -19.46
N GLY A 222 2.78 0.45 -18.90
CA GLY A 222 3.52 0.05 -17.69
C GLY A 222 4.26 -1.29 -17.77
N ALA A 223 5.04 -1.52 -18.83
CA ALA A 223 5.81 -2.75 -18.99
C ALA A 223 6.82 -2.94 -17.84
N TRP A 224 7.02 -4.17 -17.35
CA TRP A 224 8.12 -4.49 -16.44
C TRP A 224 8.56 -5.95 -16.61
N VAL A 225 9.86 -6.26 -16.45
CA VAL A 225 10.37 -7.62 -16.67
C VAL A 225 11.16 -8.16 -15.48
N ASN A 226 10.78 -9.36 -15.03
CA ASN A 226 11.56 -10.16 -14.11
C ASN A 226 12.10 -11.42 -14.81
N LYS A 227 13.36 -11.79 -14.53
CA LYS A 227 13.91 -13.10 -14.89
C LYS A 227 13.76 -14.05 -13.70
N HIS A 228 13.14 -15.20 -13.91
CA HIS A 228 13.00 -16.25 -12.89
C HIS A 228 13.13 -17.63 -13.53
N GLN A 229 14.00 -18.48 -12.98
CA GLN A 229 14.32 -19.82 -13.49
C GLN A 229 14.53 -19.88 -15.02
N GLY A 230 15.30 -18.92 -15.55
CA GLY A 230 15.64 -18.87 -16.98
C GLY A 230 14.52 -18.37 -17.90
N LYS A 231 13.38 -17.94 -17.36
CA LYS A 231 12.25 -17.35 -18.11
C LYS A 231 12.08 -15.88 -17.80
N TYR A 232 11.50 -15.16 -18.76
CA TYR A 232 11.24 -13.72 -18.68
C TYR A 232 9.74 -13.47 -18.49
N TYR A 233 9.38 -12.85 -17.38
CA TYR A 233 8.02 -12.52 -16.98
C TYR A 233 7.76 -11.05 -17.25
N LEU A 234 7.16 -10.75 -18.39
CA LEU A 234 6.73 -9.42 -18.79
C LEU A 234 5.38 -9.10 -18.15
N GLN A 235 5.42 -8.22 -17.16
CA GLN A 235 4.26 -7.54 -16.59
C GLN A 235 3.80 -6.39 -17.51
N TYR A 236 2.51 -6.11 -17.49
CA TYR A 236 1.89 -4.96 -18.15
C TYR A 236 0.65 -4.52 -17.38
N ALA A 237 0.36 -3.22 -17.40
CA ALA A 237 -0.78 -2.65 -16.71
C ALA A 237 -1.99 -2.49 -17.63
N GLY A 238 -3.19 -2.62 -17.05
CA GLY A 238 -4.48 -2.35 -17.68
C GLY A 238 -5.59 -2.29 -16.64
N PRO A 239 -6.83 -1.89 -16.99
CA PRO A 239 -7.28 -1.39 -18.29
C PRO A 239 -7.09 0.14 -18.46
N GLY A 240 -6.59 0.82 -17.43
CA GLY A 240 -6.26 2.25 -17.46
C GLY A 240 -6.12 2.83 -16.06
N THR A 241 -5.13 3.70 -15.88
CA THR A 241 -4.61 4.23 -14.59
C THR A 241 -5.60 5.03 -13.72
N ARG A 242 -6.87 5.14 -14.13
CA ARG A 242 -7.92 5.91 -13.45
C ARG A 242 -9.05 5.07 -12.89
N PHE A 243 -8.92 3.75 -12.92
CA PHE A 243 -9.98 2.83 -12.51
C PHE A 243 -9.56 1.98 -11.33
N LYS A 244 -10.51 1.66 -10.44
CA LYS A 244 -10.29 0.71 -9.33
C LYS A 244 -9.73 -0.63 -9.81
N SER A 245 -10.16 -1.05 -11.01
CA SER A 245 -9.76 -2.29 -11.66
C SER A 245 -8.31 -2.30 -12.17
N TYR A 246 -7.53 -1.25 -11.93
CA TYR A 246 -6.17 -1.18 -12.43
C TYR A 246 -5.29 -2.29 -11.85
N ASN A 247 -4.72 -3.10 -12.75
CA ASN A 247 -4.08 -4.38 -12.46
C ASN A 247 -2.89 -4.63 -13.40
N ASP A 248 -2.01 -5.54 -13.00
CA ASP A 248 -0.93 -6.02 -13.84
C ASP A 248 -1.15 -7.46 -14.30
N GLY A 249 -1.15 -7.67 -15.61
CA GLY A 249 -1.10 -8.98 -16.24
C GLY A 249 0.34 -9.41 -16.57
N VAL A 250 0.54 -10.69 -16.91
CA VAL A 250 1.85 -11.29 -17.18
C VAL A 250 1.84 -12.14 -18.44
N TYR A 251 2.87 -11.97 -19.25
CA TYR A 251 3.29 -12.91 -20.28
C TYR A 251 4.69 -13.47 -19.98
N ILE A 252 4.97 -14.68 -20.44
CA ILE A 252 6.21 -15.42 -20.20
C ILE A 252 6.89 -15.76 -21.54
N ALA A 253 8.21 -15.62 -21.60
CA ALA A 253 9.03 -16.02 -22.74
C ALA A 253 10.33 -16.73 -22.29
N ASP A 254 10.92 -17.49 -23.21
CA ASP A 254 12.25 -18.09 -23.04
C ASP A 254 13.38 -17.15 -23.48
N ASN A 255 13.06 -16.05 -24.17
CA ASN A 255 13.99 -15.01 -24.60
C ASN A 255 13.44 -13.63 -24.23
N PRO A 256 14.29 -12.63 -23.92
CA PRO A 256 13.83 -11.29 -23.52
C PRO A 256 13.10 -10.56 -24.67
N LEU A 257 13.42 -10.87 -25.93
CA LEU A 257 12.73 -10.31 -27.10
C LEU A 257 11.47 -11.10 -27.49
N GLY A 258 11.04 -12.07 -26.67
CA GLY A 258 9.89 -12.94 -26.97
C GLY A 258 10.23 -14.14 -27.87
N PRO A 259 9.21 -14.79 -28.47
CA PRO A 259 7.79 -14.47 -28.37
C PRO A 259 7.24 -14.73 -26.97
N PHE A 260 6.38 -13.82 -26.51
CA PHE A 260 5.73 -13.88 -25.21
C PHE A 260 4.39 -14.63 -25.29
N LYS A 261 4.08 -15.44 -24.28
CA LYS A 261 2.81 -16.18 -24.13
C LYS A 261 2.15 -15.82 -22.81
N LEU A 262 0.82 -15.69 -22.80
CA LEU A 262 0.08 -15.33 -21.59
C LEU A 262 0.39 -16.35 -20.47
N ALA A 263 0.70 -15.86 -19.27
CA ALA A 263 0.81 -16.71 -18.09
C ALA A 263 -0.58 -17.29 -17.71
N GLU A 264 -0.61 -18.50 -17.17
CA GLU A 264 -1.88 -19.17 -16.84
C GLU A 264 -2.68 -18.41 -15.77
N HIS A 265 -2.00 -17.85 -14.76
CA HIS A 265 -2.60 -17.00 -13.75
C HIS A 265 -2.47 -15.54 -14.14
N ASN A 266 -3.62 -14.90 -14.31
CA ASN A 266 -3.73 -13.49 -14.64
C ASN A 266 -5.04 -12.91 -14.07
N PRO A 267 -5.06 -11.62 -13.69
CA PRO A 267 -3.88 -10.75 -13.54
C PRO A 267 -3.01 -11.19 -12.34
N MET A 268 -1.71 -10.88 -12.36
CA MET A 268 -0.80 -11.24 -11.26
C MET A 268 -0.96 -10.33 -10.05
N ALA A 269 -1.34 -9.06 -10.25
CA ALA A 269 -1.65 -8.12 -9.18
C ALA A 269 -2.97 -7.41 -9.49
N ILE A 270 -3.94 -7.51 -8.57
CA ILE A 270 -5.23 -6.83 -8.67
C ILE A 270 -5.78 -6.58 -7.27
N LYS A 271 -6.26 -5.35 -7.01
CA LYS A 271 -6.97 -4.99 -5.77
C LYS A 271 -8.24 -4.21 -6.12
N PRO A 272 -9.38 -4.90 -6.33
CA PRO A 272 -10.60 -4.27 -6.84
C PRO A 272 -11.40 -3.53 -5.74
N GLU A 273 -11.23 -3.92 -4.47
CA GLU A 273 -11.99 -3.41 -3.32
C GLU A 273 -11.09 -3.23 -2.08
N GLY A 274 -11.70 -2.74 -0.99
CA GLY A 274 -11.06 -2.29 0.24
C GLY A 274 -10.95 -0.76 0.29
N PHE A 275 -10.31 -0.24 1.33
CA PHE A 275 -10.14 1.20 1.59
C PHE A 275 -9.67 1.97 0.35
N ILE A 276 -8.66 1.45 -0.34
CA ILE A 276 -8.12 2.04 -1.57
C ILE A 276 -7.80 0.93 -2.58
N ASN A 277 -8.04 1.20 -3.87
CA ASN A 277 -8.04 0.17 -4.92
C ASN A 277 -6.91 0.41 -5.94
N GLY A 278 -6.67 -0.58 -6.79
CA GLY A 278 -5.61 -0.56 -7.79
C GLY A 278 -4.31 -1.21 -7.29
N ALA A 279 -3.70 -1.98 -8.18
CA ALA A 279 -2.40 -2.61 -8.01
C ALA A 279 -1.71 -2.79 -9.38
N GLY A 280 -2.00 -1.91 -10.33
CA GLY A 280 -1.40 -1.93 -11.67
C GLY A 280 -0.35 -0.84 -11.83
N HIS A 281 0.45 -0.94 -12.88
CA HIS A 281 1.57 -0.06 -13.25
C HIS A 281 2.49 0.24 -12.08
N GLY A 282 3.58 -0.49 -12.04
CA GLY A 282 4.69 -0.32 -11.13
C GLY A 282 5.71 -1.41 -11.39
N ASN A 283 6.33 -1.96 -10.34
CA ASN A 283 7.34 -2.98 -10.55
C ASN A 283 7.41 -4.04 -9.46
N THR A 284 7.73 -5.26 -9.89
CA THR A 284 8.08 -6.36 -8.98
C THR A 284 9.60 -6.41 -8.79
N PHE A 285 10.07 -6.26 -7.56
CA PHE A 285 11.50 -6.22 -7.20
C PHE A 285 11.81 -7.19 -6.06
N GLN A 286 13.10 -7.49 -5.87
CA GLN A 286 13.56 -8.29 -4.74
C GLN A 286 14.12 -7.41 -3.63
N ASP A 287 13.76 -7.72 -2.39
CA ASP A 287 14.42 -7.16 -1.22
C ASP A 287 15.78 -7.82 -0.94
N ARG A 288 16.52 -7.31 0.06
CA ARG A 288 17.84 -7.84 0.43
C ARG A 288 17.84 -9.28 0.97
N TYR A 289 16.66 -9.81 1.29
CA TYR A 289 16.45 -11.18 1.76
C TYR A 289 15.93 -12.10 0.65
N GLY A 290 15.77 -11.56 -0.57
CA GLY A 290 15.26 -12.27 -1.74
C GLY A 290 13.75 -12.44 -1.75
N ASN A 291 12.99 -11.73 -0.92
CA ASN A 291 11.52 -11.67 -1.03
C ASN A 291 11.14 -10.80 -2.22
N TYR A 292 10.12 -11.22 -2.96
CA TYR A 292 9.56 -10.39 -4.02
C TYR A 292 8.48 -9.49 -3.44
N TRP A 293 8.50 -8.23 -3.88
CA TRP A 293 7.49 -7.22 -3.56
C TRP A 293 7.01 -6.63 -4.87
N HIS A 294 5.71 -6.45 -5.01
CA HIS A 294 5.10 -5.69 -6.08
C HIS A 294 4.71 -4.31 -5.55
N MET A 295 5.34 -3.26 -6.07
CA MET A 295 4.95 -1.88 -5.81
C MET A 295 4.03 -1.43 -6.95
N GLY A 296 2.81 -1.00 -6.64
CA GLY A 296 1.79 -0.69 -7.64
C GLY A 296 1.08 0.63 -7.40
N THR A 297 0.42 1.13 -8.43
CA THR A 297 -0.38 2.36 -8.39
C THR A 297 -1.76 2.09 -7.82
N MET A 298 -2.13 2.88 -6.81
CA MET A 298 -3.44 2.89 -6.18
C MET A 298 -4.22 4.13 -6.60
N VAL A 299 -5.50 3.96 -6.91
CA VAL A 299 -6.33 4.96 -7.61
C VAL A 299 -7.23 5.70 -6.63
N LEU A 300 -7.15 7.04 -6.63
CA LEU A 300 -8.01 7.94 -5.85
C LEU A 300 -8.98 8.71 -6.76
N THR A 301 -8.48 9.39 -7.80
CA THR A 301 -9.31 10.00 -8.86
C THR A 301 -10.44 10.94 -8.43
N LEU A 302 -10.32 11.58 -7.26
CA LEU A 302 -11.39 12.39 -6.67
C LEU A 302 -11.40 13.81 -7.25
N LYS A 303 -10.23 14.47 -7.23
CA LYS A 303 -10.06 15.85 -7.74
C LYS A 303 -9.63 15.87 -9.19
N HIS A 304 -8.89 14.86 -9.63
CA HIS A 304 -8.37 14.75 -10.98
C HIS A 304 -8.19 13.27 -11.35
N LYS A 305 -8.35 12.93 -12.62
CA LYS A 305 -8.25 11.54 -13.14
C LYS A 305 -6.90 10.83 -12.92
N PHE A 306 -5.88 11.53 -12.43
CA PHE A 306 -4.55 10.97 -12.12
C PHE A 306 -4.16 11.15 -10.65
N GLU A 307 -5.09 11.54 -9.79
CA GLU A 307 -4.85 11.53 -8.34
C GLU A 307 -4.68 10.09 -7.84
N ARG A 308 -3.46 9.76 -7.40
CA ARG A 308 -2.98 8.39 -7.18
C ARG A 308 -2.02 8.31 -5.99
N ARG A 309 -1.88 7.10 -5.44
CA ARG A 309 -1.00 6.73 -4.32
C ARG A 309 -0.20 5.47 -4.67
N ILE A 310 0.72 5.09 -3.80
CA ILE A 310 1.56 3.91 -3.97
C ILE A 310 1.19 2.86 -2.92
N GLY A 311 1.05 1.61 -3.35
CA GLY A 311 0.84 0.46 -2.49
C GLY A 311 1.92 -0.59 -2.69
N MET A 312 2.32 -1.26 -1.61
CA MET A 312 3.28 -2.35 -1.62
C MET A 312 2.58 -3.66 -1.25
N TYR A 313 2.81 -4.71 -2.05
CA TYR A 313 2.20 -6.03 -1.87
C TYR A 313 3.27 -7.12 -1.89
N PRO A 314 3.22 -8.14 -1.01
CA PRO A 314 4.12 -9.27 -1.11
C PRO A 314 3.82 -10.07 -2.38
N ALA A 315 4.86 -10.45 -3.11
CA ALA A 315 4.78 -11.23 -4.34
C ALA A 315 5.58 -12.52 -4.23
N PHE A 316 5.19 -13.54 -5.00
CA PHE A 316 5.73 -14.88 -4.91
C PHE A 316 5.79 -15.54 -6.29
N PHE A 317 6.70 -16.49 -6.41
CA PHE A 317 6.65 -17.54 -7.41
C PHE A 317 6.25 -18.82 -6.68
N ASP A 318 5.20 -19.49 -7.12
CA ASP A 318 4.82 -20.81 -6.58
C ASP A 318 5.75 -21.93 -7.09
N ASP A 319 5.51 -23.16 -6.66
CA ASP A 319 6.31 -24.33 -7.05
C ASP A 319 6.26 -24.65 -8.56
N ASP A 320 5.24 -24.15 -9.28
CA ASP A 320 5.11 -24.26 -10.74
C ASP A 320 5.60 -22.98 -11.47
N ASN A 321 6.31 -22.10 -10.76
CA ASN A 321 6.84 -20.81 -11.23
C ASN A 321 5.76 -19.78 -11.62
N MET A 322 4.58 -19.88 -11.04
CA MET A 322 3.51 -18.91 -11.24
C MET A 322 3.78 -17.65 -10.42
N LEU A 323 3.94 -16.52 -11.10
CA LEU A 323 4.07 -15.22 -10.46
C LEU A 323 2.69 -14.71 -10.00
N TYR A 324 2.58 -14.32 -8.73
CA TYR A 324 1.39 -13.65 -8.18
C TYR A 324 1.76 -12.67 -7.07
N ALA A 325 0.94 -11.64 -6.89
CA ALA A 325 0.96 -10.73 -5.75
C ALA A 325 -0.23 -11.03 -4.84
N TYR A 326 -0.01 -11.04 -3.53
CA TYR A 326 -1.07 -11.22 -2.55
C TYR A 326 -1.64 -9.86 -2.12
N THR A 327 -2.87 -9.57 -2.57
CA THR A 327 -3.58 -8.31 -2.31
C THR A 327 -4.74 -8.45 -1.31
N GLY A 328 -4.97 -9.67 -0.78
CA GLY A 328 -5.99 -9.94 0.23
C GLY A 328 -5.69 -9.17 1.51
N PHE A 329 -6.64 -8.37 1.99
CA PHE A 329 -6.41 -7.42 3.09
C PHE A 329 -5.19 -6.51 2.84
N GLY A 330 -4.87 -6.24 1.56
CA GLY A 330 -3.65 -5.53 1.16
C GLY A 330 -3.59 -4.06 1.56
N ASP A 331 -4.62 -3.54 2.23
CA ASP A 331 -4.72 -2.23 2.87
C ASP A 331 -4.86 -2.35 4.40
N PHE A 332 -4.54 -3.52 4.97
CA PHE A 332 -4.40 -3.71 6.41
C PHE A 332 -2.91 -3.70 6.79
N PRO A 333 -2.57 -3.44 8.07
CA PRO A 333 -1.19 -3.45 8.51
C PRO A 333 -0.51 -4.80 8.33
N TYR A 334 0.75 -4.77 7.90
CA TYR A 334 1.61 -5.95 7.85
C TYR A 334 3.05 -5.62 8.25
N GLU A 335 3.78 -6.63 8.72
CA GLU A 335 5.19 -6.51 9.08
C GLU A 335 6.07 -6.55 7.83
N VAL A 336 7.06 -5.67 7.75
CA VAL A 336 8.12 -5.77 6.75
C VAL A 336 9.24 -6.65 7.31
N PRO A 337 9.43 -7.86 6.77
CA PRO A 337 10.27 -8.88 7.38
C PRO A 337 11.76 -8.54 7.21
N GLN A 338 12.54 -8.84 8.26
CA GLN A 338 14.01 -8.83 8.18
C GLN A 338 14.57 -10.24 7.93
N LYS A 339 13.83 -11.04 7.15
CA LYS A 339 14.11 -12.43 6.81
C LYS A 339 13.43 -12.81 5.50
N LYS A 340 13.86 -13.93 4.90
CA LYS A 340 13.13 -14.59 3.81
C LYS A 340 11.77 -15.10 4.35
N ILE A 341 10.70 -14.87 3.60
CA ILE A 341 9.36 -15.41 3.85
C ILE A 341 8.97 -16.41 2.76
N SER A 342 8.00 -17.25 3.09
CA SER A 342 7.44 -18.29 2.24
C SER A 342 5.95 -18.14 1.95
N SER A 343 5.24 -17.32 2.73
CA SER A 343 3.79 -17.09 2.55
C SER A 343 3.38 -15.70 3.04
N PRO A 344 2.28 -15.12 2.53
CA PRO A 344 1.76 -13.85 3.02
C PRO A 344 1.30 -13.91 4.47
N GLU A 345 0.88 -15.08 4.98
CA GLU A 345 0.50 -15.27 6.39
C GLU A 345 1.61 -14.94 7.38
N GLU A 346 2.89 -15.06 6.99
CA GLU A 346 4.02 -14.68 7.85
C GLU A 346 4.10 -13.17 8.12
N LEU A 347 3.42 -12.35 7.33
CA LEU A 347 3.44 -10.88 7.44
C LEU A 347 2.25 -10.33 8.23
N PHE A 348 1.18 -11.12 8.37
CA PHE A 348 -0.09 -10.65 8.90
C PHE A 348 -0.10 -10.70 10.44
N PRO A 349 -0.22 -9.55 11.14
CA PRO A 349 -0.16 -9.51 12.59
C PRO A 349 -1.46 -9.98 13.28
N ASN A 350 -2.45 -10.45 12.50
CA ASN A 350 -3.81 -10.78 12.96
C ASN A 350 -4.57 -9.57 13.54
N TRP A 351 -4.28 -8.37 13.03
CA TRP A 351 -4.99 -7.15 13.40
C TRP A 351 -6.09 -6.87 12.38
N MET A 352 -7.32 -6.80 12.88
CA MET A 352 -8.50 -6.53 12.07
C MET A 352 -8.89 -5.05 12.22
N LEU A 353 -9.62 -4.54 11.24
CA LEU A 353 -10.23 -3.22 11.29
C LEU A 353 -11.35 -3.19 12.34
N LEU A 354 -11.28 -2.20 13.23
CA LEU A 354 -12.20 -1.97 14.35
C LEU A 354 -13.10 -0.74 14.13
N SER A 355 -12.74 0.12 13.17
CA SER A 355 -13.34 1.44 12.96
C SER A 355 -14.47 1.48 11.93
N TYR A 356 -14.67 0.41 11.15
CA TYR A 356 -15.67 0.40 10.08
C TYR A 356 -17.09 0.60 10.61
N ASP A 357 -17.80 1.57 10.05
CA ASP A 357 -19.20 1.91 10.35
C ASP A 357 -19.47 2.22 11.83
N LYS A 358 -18.47 2.78 12.53
CA LYS A 358 -18.62 3.09 13.96
C LYS A 358 -19.35 4.41 14.21
N PRO A 359 -20.12 4.52 15.31
CA PRO A 359 -20.75 5.78 15.69
C PRO A 359 -19.73 6.90 15.91
N ILE A 360 -19.98 8.05 15.27
CA ILE A 360 -19.08 9.20 15.30
C ILE A 360 -19.76 10.46 15.83
N ARG A 361 -19.00 11.26 16.56
CA ARG A 361 -19.29 12.66 16.91
C ARG A 361 -18.17 13.55 16.41
N VAL A 362 -18.51 14.76 16.01
CA VAL A 362 -17.56 15.75 15.49
C VAL A 362 -17.87 17.12 16.08
N SER A 363 -16.87 18.00 16.09
CA SER A 363 -17.02 19.42 16.41
C SER A 363 -17.95 20.13 15.43
N SER A 364 -17.78 19.84 14.14
CA SER A 364 -18.53 20.40 13.04
C SER A 364 -18.47 19.50 11.80
N GLU A 365 -19.37 19.70 10.84
CA GLU A 365 -19.32 19.04 9.54
C GLU A 365 -19.85 19.94 8.42
N LEU A 366 -19.39 19.70 7.20
CA LEU A 366 -19.99 20.21 5.97
C LEU A 366 -21.11 19.27 5.50
N GLU A 367 -22.11 19.83 4.82
CA GLU A 367 -23.35 19.10 4.44
C GLU A 367 -23.07 17.86 3.59
N ASP A 368 -22.19 17.98 2.59
CA ASP A 368 -21.82 16.87 1.69
C ASP A 368 -20.61 16.04 2.17
N HIS A 369 -20.05 16.37 3.34
CA HIS A 369 -18.90 15.69 3.94
C HIS A 369 -19.20 15.27 5.38
N THR A 370 -20.28 14.52 5.54
CA THR A 370 -20.77 14.08 6.86
C THR A 370 -19.79 13.14 7.54
N LYS A 371 -19.81 13.15 8.87
CA LYS A 371 -18.90 12.40 9.74
C LYS A 371 -18.77 10.90 9.45
N ASN A 372 -19.82 10.24 8.94
CA ASN A 372 -19.80 8.79 8.70
C ASN A 372 -18.87 8.40 7.54
N LEU A 373 -18.55 9.35 6.65
CA LEU A 373 -17.65 9.15 5.52
C LEU A 373 -16.17 9.02 5.91
N ALA A 374 -15.82 9.15 7.20
CA ALA A 374 -14.46 8.89 7.70
C ALA A 374 -14.34 7.54 8.42
N SER A 375 -15.23 6.60 8.10
CA SER A 375 -15.24 5.23 8.64
C SER A 375 -15.92 4.23 7.70
N ASP A 376 -16.04 4.57 6.42
CA ASP A 376 -16.75 3.77 5.42
C ASP A 376 -15.82 2.88 4.58
N GLU A 377 -14.51 2.88 4.88
CA GLU A 377 -13.47 2.18 4.12
C GLU A 377 -13.52 2.53 2.62
N GLU A 378 -13.70 3.82 2.31
CA GLU A 378 -13.68 4.34 0.95
C GLU A 378 -12.87 5.64 0.88
N VAL A 379 -11.61 5.56 0.42
CA VAL A 379 -10.70 6.72 0.38
C VAL A 379 -11.22 7.88 -0.50
N ARG A 380 -12.18 7.62 -1.40
CA ARG A 380 -12.77 8.61 -2.31
C ARG A 380 -13.93 9.39 -1.67
N THR A 381 -14.40 9.00 -0.51
CA THR A 381 -15.29 9.77 0.36
C THR A 381 -14.51 10.29 1.56
N TYR A 382 -15.02 11.31 2.23
CA TYR A 382 -14.36 11.87 3.40
C TYR A 382 -15.31 12.75 4.23
N TRP A 383 -15.07 12.79 5.53
CA TRP A 383 -15.61 13.83 6.41
C TRP A 383 -14.76 15.09 6.34
N SER A 384 -15.39 16.25 6.50
CA SER A 384 -14.71 17.53 6.71
C SER A 384 -15.40 18.33 7.79
N ALA A 385 -14.61 18.86 8.73
CA ALA A 385 -15.01 19.96 9.58
C ALA A 385 -15.34 21.22 8.75
N LYS A 386 -15.99 22.21 9.37
CA LYS A 386 -16.28 23.50 8.72
C LYS A 386 -15.05 24.37 8.52
N THR A 387 -14.04 24.22 9.36
CA THR A 387 -12.79 24.97 9.29
C THR A 387 -11.58 24.05 9.50
N GLY A 388 -10.37 24.61 9.32
CA GLY A 388 -9.11 23.98 9.69
C GLY A 388 -8.57 24.49 11.04
N ASP A 389 -9.41 25.17 11.83
CA ASP A 389 -8.98 25.84 13.05
C ASP A 389 -8.55 24.84 14.13
N GLN A 390 -7.61 25.25 14.96
CA GLN A 390 -7.22 24.50 16.14
C GLN A 390 -8.45 24.25 17.03
N GLY A 391 -8.65 22.98 17.42
CA GLY A 391 -9.74 22.56 18.29
C GLY A 391 -10.91 21.88 17.57
N GLU A 392 -10.96 21.87 16.23
CA GLU A 392 -11.84 20.93 15.50
C GLU A 392 -11.47 19.49 15.91
N TRP A 393 -12.46 18.62 16.09
CA TRP A 393 -12.25 17.27 16.60
C TRP A 393 -13.20 16.24 16.00
N PHE A 394 -12.73 15.01 15.97
CA PHE A 394 -13.46 13.81 15.56
C PHE A 394 -13.35 12.76 16.67
N GLN A 395 -14.49 12.17 17.06
CA GLN A 395 -14.57 11.17 18.10
C GLN A 395 -15.32 9.93 17.60
N MET A 396 -14.70 8.77 17.78
CA MET A 396 -15.27 7.46 17.43
C MET A 396 -15.63 6.68 18.70
N ASP A 397 -16.80 6.04 18.71
CA ASP A 397 -17.20 5.02 19.67
C ASP A 397 -17.07 3.64 19.03
N LEU A 398 -16.13 2.81 19.49
CA LEU A 398 -15.95 1.41 19.04
C LEU A 398 -17.04 0.46 19.59
N GLU A 399 -18.04 1.01 20.29
CA GLU A 399 -19.25 0.39 20.86
C GLU A 399 -18.99 -0.51 22.08
N LYS A 400 -17.78 -1.04 22.20
CA LYS A 400 -17.30 -1.87 23.31
C LYS A 400 -15.82 -1.61 23.55
N GLU A 401 -15.33 -2.05 24.71
CA GLU A 401 -13.89 -2.08 24.96
C GLU A 401 -13.22 -3.12 24.06
N VAL A 402 -12.19 -2.71 23.34
CA VAL A 402 -11.41 -3.55 22.43
C VAL A 402 -9.91 -3.36 22.67
N VAL A 403 -9.08 -4.26 22.13
CA VAL A 403 -7.63 -4.10 22.11
C VAL A 403 -7.23 -3.39 20.83
N ILE A 404 -6.55 -2.25 20.96
CA ILE A 404 -6.05 -1.46 19.82
C ILE A 404 -4.55 -1.67 19.71
N ASN A 405 -4.09 -1.90 18.48
CA ASN A 405 -2.71 -2.16 18.14
C ASN A 405 -2.11 -1.09 17.22
N ALA A 406 -2.90 -0.45 16.38
CA ALA A 406 -2.44 0.61 15.49
C ALA A 406 -3.58 1.55 15.08
N VAL A 407 -3.21 2.74 14.61
CA VAL A 407 -4.13 3.71 14.00
C VAL A 407 -3.51 4.21 12.70
N GLN A 408 -4.33 4.38 11.66
CA GLN A 408 -3.97 5.09 10.44
C GLN A 408 -4.91 6.29 10.26
N ILE A 409 -4.34 7.49 10.20
CA ILE A 409 -5.08 8.72 9.91
C ILE A 409 -4.88 9.04 8.43
N ASN A 410 -5.95 8.89 7.65
CA ASN A 410 -5.93 9.23 6.23
C ASN A 410 -6.56 10.61 6.05
N TYR A 411 -5.75 11.62 5.77
CA TYR A 411 -6.25 12.97 5.56
C TYR A 411 -6.91 13.10 4.18
N ALA A 412 -7.96 13.91 4.12
CA ALA A 412 -8.52 14.38 2.87
C ALA A 412 -8.16 15.85 2.68
N GLU A 413 -7.75 16.20 1.46
CA GLU A 413 -7.41 17.58 1.15
C GLU A 413 -8.69 18.32 0.72
N HIS A 414 -9.28 19.15 1.58
CA HIS A 414 -10.51 19.89 1.24
C HIS A 414 -10.26 21.39 1.24
N ASN A 415 -10.67 22.07 0.15
CA ASN A 415 -10.44 23.50 -0.09
C ASN A 415 -8.97 23.95 0.03
N THR A 416 -8.03 23.08 -0.31
CA THR A 416 -6.60 23.41 -0.37
C THR A 416 -6.26 24.16 -1.66
N THR A 417 -5.22 24.98 -1.58
CA THR A 417 -4.63 25.78 -2.66
C THR A 417 -3.11 25.54 -2.78
N LEU A 418 -2.61 24.49 -2.11
CA LEU A 418 -1.20 24.13 -2.06
C LEU A 418 -0.70 23.60 -3.41
N HIS A 419 0.57 23.89 -3.69
CA HIS A 419 1.30 23.45 -4.88
C HIS A 419 2.74 23.05 -4.53
N GLY A 420 3.26 22.03 -5.20
CA GLY A 420 4.64 21.57 -5.05
C GLY A 420 4.96 21.00 -3.68
N ARG A 421 6.23 21.13 -3.27
CA ARG A 421 6.74 20.75 -1.94
C ARG A 421 7.06 22.01 -1.16
N ASN A 422 6.71 22.03 0.13
CA ASN A 422 7.05 23.10 1.06
C ASN A 422 7.24 22.52 2.47
N ALA A 423 8.20 23.03 3.23
CA ALA A 423 8.48 22.62 4.61
C ALA A 423 7.33 22.93 5.59
N ASN A 424 6.35 23.76 5.19
CA ASN A 424 5.17 24.09 5.99
C ASN A 424 3.96 23.18 5.72
N ILE A 425 4.15 22.11 4.94
CA ILE A 425 3.10 21.11 4.67
C ILE A 425 3.23 20.01 5.73
N TYR A 426 2.41 20.08 6.76
CA TYR A 426 2.30 19.07 7.80
C TYR A 426 0.98 19.23 8.55
N HIS A 427 0.52 18.16 9.20
CA HIS A 427 -0.60 18.20 10.12
C HIS A 427 -0.09 18.13 11.56
N GLN A 428 -0.83 18.71 12.50
CA GLN A 428 -0.58 18.54 13.93
C GLN A 428 -1.87 18.15 14.61
N TYR A 429 -1.79 17.17 15.52
CA TYR A 429 -2.95 16.68 16.24
C TYR A 429 -2.59 16.12 17.61
N LEU A 430 -3.61 16.00 18.46
CA LEU A 430 -3.59 15.18 19.68
C LEU A 430 -4.61 14.06 19.52
N LEU A 431 -4.16 12.82 19.65
CA LEU A 431 -5.04 11.65 19.71
C LEU A 431 -5.14 11.16 21.14
N GLU A 432 -6.37 11.06 21.63
CA GLU A 432 -6.69 10.61 22.98
C GLU A 432 -7.58 9.36 22.91
N TYR A 433 -7.54 8.56 23.97
CA TYR A 433 -8.42 7.40 24.14
C TYR A 433 -9.14 7.42 25.49
N SER A 434 -10.28 6.74 25.55
CA SER A 434 -11.07 6.59 26.77
C SER A 434 -11.81 5.25 26.81
N GLN A 435 -12.03 4.74 28.01
CA GLN A 435 -12.91 3.58 28.25
C GLN A 435 -14.36 4.01 28.53
N ASP A 436 -14.57 5.23 29.04
CA ASP A 436 -15.84 5.69 29.63
C ASP A 436 -16.38 7.01 29.02
N ASN A 437 -15.69 7.56 28.02
CA ASN A 437 -16.01 8.84 27.37
C ASN A 437 -15.95 10.07 28.30
N SER A 438 -15.24 9.97 29.42
CA SER A 438 -15.11 11.05 30.41
C SER A 438 -13.67 11.24 30.88
N THR A 439 -12.95 10.16 31.13
CA THR A 439 -11.52 10.16 31.47
C THR A 439 -10.73 9.88 30.21
N TRP A 440 -9.90 10.84 29.81
CA TRP A 440 -9.11 10.77 28.57
C TRP A 440 -7.63 10.67 28.85
N TYR A 441 -6.96 9.82 28.08
CA TYR A 441 -5.53 9.60 28.15
C TYR A 441 -4.92 9.87 26.76
N THR A 442 -3.74 10.49 26.73
CA THR A 442 -3.01 10.71 25.48
C THR A 442 -2.56 9.37 24.90
N LEU A 443 -2.89 9.14 23.62
CA LEU A 443 -2.40 8.00 22.83
C LEU A 443 -1.21 8.41 21.97
N ILE A 444 -1.38 9.46 21.17
CA ILE A 444 -0.36 10.00 20.26
C ILE A 444 -0.40 11.53 20.36
N ASP A 445 0.75 12.14 20.66
CA ASP A 445 0.91 13.60 20.66
C ASP A 445 1.80 14.01 19.48
N LYS A 446 1.18 14.53 18.42
CA LYS A 446 1.83 15.15 17.27
C LYS A 446 1.54 16.66 17.22
N THR A 447 1.31 17.30 18.36
CA THR A 447 1.01 18.75 18.45
C THR A 447 2.18 19.65 18.04
N LYS A 448 3.38 19.08 17.91
CA LYS A 448 4.60 19.77 17.46
C LYS A 448 5.27 19.10 16.26
N HIS A 449 4.63 18.07 15.69
CA HIS A 449 5.15 17.34 14.54
C HIS A 449 5.19 18.25 13.30
N LYS A 450 6.14 18.03 12.39
CA LYS A 450 6.42 18.89 11.24
C LYS A 450 6.79 18.10 9.98
N GLU A 451 6.36 16.84 9.90
CA GLU A 451 6.59 16.02 8.70
C GLU A 451 5.28 15.88 7.92
N ASP A 452 5.43 15.72 6.61
CA ASP A 452 4.31 15.58 5.69
C ASP A 452 3.88 14.10 5.60
N VAL A 453 2.85 13.74 6.38
CA VAL A 453 2.36 12.37 6.58
C VAL A 453 0.86 12.26 6.22
N PRO A 454 0.50 12.30 4.92
CA PRO A 454 -0.91 12.31 4.49
C PRO A 454 -1.67 11.02 4.81
N HIS A 455 -0.96 9.91 5.11
CA HIS A 455 -1.54 8.61 5.46
C HIS A 455 -0.91 8.06 6.76
N ASP A 456 -0.80 8.92 7.77
CA ASP A 456 -0.09 8.69 9.04
C ASP A 456 -0.48 7.37 9.73
N PHE A 457 0.33 6.33 9.49
CA PHE A 457 0.19 5.01 10.10
C PHE A 457 1.11 4.87 11.30
N THR A 458 0.52 4.76 12.49
CA THR A 458 1.24 4.61 13.75
C THR A 458 0.88 3.28 14.44
N PRO A 459 1.76 2.27 14.41
CA PRO A 459 1.63 1.11 15.27
C PRO A 459 1.99 1.47 16.72
N LEU A 460 1.21 0.96 17.67
CA LEU A 460 1.43 1.20 19.09
C LEU A 460 2.54 0.30 19.62
N GLN A 461 3.48 0.88 20.38
CA GLN A 461 4.52 0.12 21.07
C GLN A 461 3.95 -0.90 22.06
N THR A 462 2.81 -0.56 22.65
CA THR A 462 2.06 -1.44 23.54
C THR A 462 0.58 -1.30 23.20
N SER A 463 -0.09 -2.42 22.98
CA SER A 463 -1.52 -2.42 22.73
C SER A 463 -2.28 -1.85 23.92
N ILE A 464 -3.30 -1.04 23.66
CA ILE A 464 -4.14 -0.45 24.71
C ILE A 464 -5.53 -1.07 24.69
N LYS A 465 -6.26 -0.92 25.80
CA LYS A 465 -7.70 -1.18 25.85
C LYS A 465 -8.46 0.13 25.87
N ALA A 466 -9.38 0.31 24.94
CA ALA A 466 -10.21 1.49 24.85
C ALA A 466 -11.54 1.19 24.17
N ARG A 467 -12.50 2.10 24.34
CA ARG A 467 -13.76 2.12 23.58
C ARG A 467 -13.86 3.36 22.72
N TYR A 468 -13.36 4.49 23.20
CA TYR A 468 -13.45 5.77 22.50
C TYR A 468 -12.08 6.24 22.07
N LEU A 469 -12.00 6.81 20.87
CA LEU A 469 -10.86 7.60 20.43
C LEU A 469 -11.34 9.00 20.05
N LYS A 470 -10.52 10.01 20.32
CA LYS A 470 -10.76 11.39 19.91
C LYS A 470 -9.49 12.00 19.34
N ILE A 471 -9.54 12.42 18.09
CA ILE A 471 -8.48 13.23 17.46
C ILE A 471 -8.89 14.69 17.50
N THR A 472 -8.00 15.55 17.98
CA THR A 472 -8.16 17.01 18.00
C THR A 472 -7.14 17.63 17.06
N ASN A 473 -7.62 18.42 16.10
CA ASN A 473 -6.80 19.19 15.18
C ASN A 473 -6.06 20.32 15.91
N TYR A 474 -4.77 20.44 15.64
CA TYR A 474 -3.94 21.58 16.06
C TYR A 474 -3.55 22.43 14.86
N LEU A 475 -3.26 21.80 13.71
CA LEU A 475 -2.91 22.49 12.48
C LEU A 475 -3.20 21.58 11.28
N VAL A 476 -3.79 22.18 10.25
CA VAL A 476 -3.82 21.64 8.88
C VAL A 476 -2.90 22.49 7.99
N PRO A 477 -2.28 21.92 6.95
CA PRO A 477 -1.36 22.66 6.10
C PRO A 477 -2.09 23.73 5.26
N ASP A 478 -3.36 23.48 4.91
CA ASP A 478 -4.28 24.42 4.27
C ASP A 478 -5.72 23.86 4.37
N GLY A 479 -6.73 24.66 4.02
CA GLY A 479 -8.11 24.19 3.91
C GLY A 479 -8.76 23.86 5.25
N THR A 480 -9.47 22.73 5.31
CA THR A 480 -10.21 22.26 6.50
C THR A 480 -9.60 21.03 7.14
N PHE A 481 -9.98 20.73 8.38
CA PHE A 481 -9.68 19.44 8.99
C PHE A 481 -10.61 18.36 8.42
N ALA A 482 -10.06 17.52 7.54
CA ALA A 482 -10.81 16.51 6.82
C ALA A 482 -10.08 15.16 6.81
N LEU A 483 -10.87 14.09 6.93
CA LEU A 483 -10.38 12.72 7.03
C LEU A 483 -11.10 11.85 6.00
N ALA A 484 -10.33 11.20 5.13
CA ALA A 484 -10.82 10.16 4.24
C ALA A 484 -11.22 8.92 5.04
N ASP A 485 -10.41 8.51 6.01
CA ASP A 485 -10.82 7.50 6.99
C ASP A 485 -9.95 7.61 8.26
N PHE A 486 -10.56 7.36 9.42
CA PHE A 486 -9.90 7.19 10.70
C PHE A 486 -9.86 5.70 11.06
N ARG A 487 -8.79 5.01 10.62
CA ARG A 487 -8.72 3.56 10.65
C ARG A 487 -8.06 3.08 11.94
N VAL A 488 -8.76 2.21 12.68
CA VAL A 488 -8.28 1.66 13.94
C VAL A 488 -8.12 0.15 13.79
N PHE A 489 -6.94 -0.39 14.11
CA PHE A 489 -6.63 -1.79 13.95
C PHE A 489 -6.33 -2.47 15.29
N GLY A 490 -6.77 -3.72 15.42
CA GLY A 490 -6.48 -4.55 16.59
C GLY A 490 -7.39 -5.76 16.68
N ASN A 491 -7.92 -6.02 17.88
CA ASN A 491 -8.76 -7.18 18.14
C ASN A 491 -9.92 -6.82 19.09
N ALA A 492 -11.14 -7.14 18.70
CA ALA A 492 -12.34 -6.83 19.47
C ALA A 492 -12.61 -7.73 20.70
N GLN A 493 -11.72 -8.68 21.01
CA GLN A 493 -11.77 -9.59 22.17
C GLN A 493 -13.02 -10.48 22.23
N GLY A 494 -13.63 -10.73 21.07
CA GLY A 494 -14.74 -11.67 20.88
C GLY A 494 -14.34 -12.90 20.07
N ASN A 495 -15.33 -13.63 19.56
CA ASN A 495 -15.12 -14.79 18.71
C ASN A 495 -14.99 -14.40 17.24
N ILE A 496 -14.14 -15.12 16.52
CA ILE A 496 -14.18 -15.14 15.05
C ILE A 496 -15.55 -15.67 14.57
N PRO A 497 -15.96 -15.39 13.32
CA PRO A 497 -17.15 -16.01 12.75
C PRO A 497 -17.06 -17.53 12.85
N THR A 498 -18.19 -18.20 13.11
CA THR A 498 -18.23 -19.67 13.29
C THR A 498 -18.97 -20.40 12.17
N GLU A 499 -19.87 -19.70 11.47
CA GLU A 499 -20.63 -20.24 10.36
C GLU A 499 -19.99 -19.88 9.03
N LYS A 500 -20.01 -20.83 8.10
CA LYS A 500 -19.55 -20.62 6.73
C LYS A 500 -20.75 -20.29 5.84
N PRO A 501 -20.70 -19.21 5.05
CA PRO A 501 -21.77 -18.88 4.14
C PRO A 501 -21.85 -19.92 3.01
N LYS A 502 -23.07 -20.22 2.57
CA LYS A 502 -23.32 -21.08 1.41
C LYS A 502 -23.18 -20.27 0.13
N LEU A 503 -22.08 -20.49 -0.57
CA LEU A 503 -21.76 -19.80 -1.82
C LEU A 503 -22.52 -20.41 -3.01
N GLN A 504 -23.20 -19.57 -3.77
CA GLN A 504 -23.81 -19.90 -5.05
C GLN A 504 -23.10 -19.12 -6.15
N ILE A 505 -22.75 -19.80 -7.24
CA ILE A 505 -21.97 -19.22 -8.32
C ILE A 505 -22.63 -19.56 -9.66
N SER A 506 -22.72 -18.55 -10.54
CA SER A 506 -23.21 -18.69 -11.90
C SER A 506 -22.29 -17.91 -12.84
N ARG A 507 -21.54 -18.62 -13.68
CA ARG A 507 -20.81 -18.01 -14.81
C ARG A 507 -21.79 -17.75 -15.96
N LEU A 508 -21.63 -16.63 -16.66
CA LEU A 508 -22.49 -16.31 -17.80
C LEU A 508 -22.06 -17.10 -19.03
N GLU A 509 -23.01 -17.68 -19.76
CA GLU A 509 -22.75 -18.46 -20.98
C GLU A 509 -22.43 -17.55 -22.16
N GLU A 510 -23.09 -16.39 -22.22
CA GLU A 510 -22.89 -15.36 -23.24
C GLU A 510 -21.56 -14.63 -23.09
N ASP A 511 -20.99 -14.61 -21.88
CA ASP A 511 -19.72 -13.95 -21.57
C ASP A 511 -19.01 -14.62 -20.39
N LYS A 512 -18.12 -15.55 -20.72
CA LYS A 512 -17.35 -16.31 -19.73
C LYS A 512 -16.31 -15.47 -18.98
N CYS A 513 -16.12 -14.19 -19.28
CA CYS A 513 -15.33 -13.31 -18.40
C CYS A 513 -16.10 -12.93 -17.12
N ILE A 514 -17.42 -13.17 -17.08
CA ILE A 514 -18.32 -12.74 -16.03
C ILE A 514 -18.79 -13.92 -15.18
N VAL A 515 -18.71 -13.75 -13.86
CA VAL A 515 -19.31 -14.65 -12.88
C VAL A 515 -20.09 -13.88 -11.83
N ASN A 516 -21.28 -14.37 -11.50
CA ASN A 516 -22.13 -13.84 -10.45
C ASN A 516 -22.06 -14.76 -9.23
N LEU A 517 -21.83 -14.18 -8.07
CA LEU A 517 -21.74 -14.86 -6.79
C LEU A 517 -22.82 -14.32 -5.85
N LYS A 518 -23.43 -15.21 -5.07
CA LYS A 518 -24.39 -14.87 -4.02
C LYS A 518 -24.25 -15.83 -2.85
N TRP A 519 -24.47 -15.34 -1.64
CA TRP A 519 -24.43 -16.16 -0.44
C TRP A 519 -25.46 -15.71 0.61
N ASN A 520 -25.71 -16.55 1.62
CA ASN A 520 -26.48 -16.12 2.79
C ASN A 520 -25.60 -15.25 3.70
N THR A 521 -26.21 -14.23 4.31
CA THR A 521 -25.56 -13.45 5.36
C THR A 521 -25.29 -14.33 6.59
N VAL A 522 -24.16 -14.12 7.25
CA VAL A 522 -23.76 -14.78 8.49
C VAL A 522 -23.72 -13.74 9.62
N ASP A 523 -24.37 -14.03 10.74
CA ASP A 523 -24.40 -13.13 11.90
C ASP A 523 -23.01 -12.92 12.51
N GLY A 524 -22.76 -11.72 13.04
CA GLY A 524 -21.47 -11.38 13.65
C GLY A 524 -20.32 -11.21 12.64
N THR A 525 -20.65 -11.01 11.36
CA THR A 525 -19.71 -10.79 10.25
C THR A 525 -19.66 -9.32 9.87
N VAL A 526 -18.46 -8.80 9.60
CA VAL A 526 -18.25 -7.47 9.02
C VAL A 526 -18.22 -7.54 7.50
N GLY A 527 -17.53 -8.55 6.96
CA GLY A 527 -17.41 -8.75 5.52
C GLY A 527 -16.95 -10.15 5.14
N TYR A 528 -16.75 -10.30 3.83
CA TYR A 528 -16.34 -11.54 3.18
C TYR A 528 -15.12 -11.30 2.31
N ASN A 529 -14.26 -12.30 2.15
CA ASN A 529 -13.19 -12.28 1.17
C ASN A 529 -13.36 -13.46 0.22
N ILE A 530 -13.62 -13.18 -1.05
CA ILE A 530 -13.71 -14.21 -2.09
C ILE A 530 -12.28 -14.53 -2.54
N ARG A 531 -11.84 -15.76 -2.30
CA ARG A 531 -10.57 -16.28 -2.83
C ARG A 531 -10.86 -17.12 -4.05
N TYR A 532 -10.17 -16.84 -5.15
CA TYR A 532 -10.35 -17.58 -6.39
C TYR A 532 -9.07 -17.71 -7.19
N GLY A 533 -9.07 -18.64 -8.14
CA GLY A 533 -7.92 -18.87 -9.00
C GLY A 533 -8.14 -20.04 -9.94
N ILE A 534 -7.05 -20.50 -10.56
CA ILE A 534 -7.11 -21.44 -11.68
C ILE A 534 -6.95 -22.92 -11.27
N HIS A 535 -6.72 -23.17 -9.97
CA HIS A 535 -6.58 -24.50 -9.37
C HIS A 535 -7.07 -24.45 -7.91
N PRO A 536 -7.63 -25.53 -7.32
CA PRO A 536 -8.11 -25.54 -5.93
C PRO A 536 -7.05 -25.15 -4.89
N GLU A 537 -5.76 -25.36 -5.19
CA GLU A 537 -4.64 -25.01 -4.30
C GLU A 537 -4.01 -23.64 -4.63
N LYS A 538 -4.48 -22.96 -5.68
CA LYS A 538 -3.89 -21.73 -6.23
C LYS A 538 -4.90 -20.58 -6.27
N LEU A 539 -5.55 -20.34 -5.14
CA LEU A 539 -6.58 -19.31 -4.98
C LEU A 539 -5.94 -17.94 -4.66
N TYR A 540 -5.11 -17.44 -5.57
CA TYR A 540 -4.29 -16.25 -5.35
C TYR A 540 -5.05 -14.93 -5.50
N HIS A 541 -6.18 -14.91 -6.22
CA HIS A 541 -7.00 -13.71 -6.35
C HIS A 541 -7.88 -13.51 -5.12
N ASN A 542 -8.04 -12.24 -4.71
CA ASN A 542 -8.84 -11.84 -3.57
C ASN A 542 -9.83 -10.73 -3.97
N TYR A 543 -11.05 -10.82 -3.45
CA TYR A 543 -12.08 -9.80 -3.62
C TYR A 543 -12.79 -9.58 -2.28
N GLN A 544 -12.43 -8.51 -1.57
CA GLN A 544 -13.01 -8.16 -0.28
C GLN A 544 -14.36 -7.47 -0.49
N VAL A 545 -15.35 -7.81 0.34
CA VAL A 545 -16.70 -7.25 0.26
C VAL A 545 -17.19 -6.92 1.66
N LEU A 546 -17.62 -5.67 1.88
CA LEU A 546 -18.22 -5.20 3.14
C LEU A 546 -19.74 -5.07 2.97
N LYS A 547 -20.51 -5.52 3.97
CA LYS A 547 -21.98 -5.38 4.04
C LYS A 547 -22.80 -5.78 2.80
N SER A 548 -22.26 -6.61 1.92
CA SER A 548 -22.97 -7.19 0.78
C SER A 548 -22.90 -8.70 0.82
N ASN A 549 -23.91 -9.35 0.23
CA ASN A 549 -24.02 -10.80 0.10
C ASN A 549 -24.05 -11.28 -1.37
N SER A 550 -23.63 -10.40 -2.28
CA SER A 550 -23.49 -10.72 -3.69
C SER A 550 -22.33 -9.96 -4.32
N LEU A 551 -21.77 -10.53 -5.38
CA LEU A 551 -20.66 -9.94 -6.12
C LEU A 551 -20.74 -10.37 -7.59
N THR A 552 -20.39 -9.47 -8.52
CA THR A 552 -20.13 -9.83 -9.90
C THR A 552 -18.65 -9.58 -10.21
N ILE A 553 -17.93 -10.62 -10.60
CA ILE A 553 -16.53 -10.53 -11.04
C ILE A 553 -16.54 -10.55 -12.56
N ARG A 554 -15.90 -9.55 -13.19
CA ARG A 554 -15.79 -9.40 -14.65
C ARG A 554 -14.37 -9.59 -15.19
N THR A 555 -13.46 -9.99 -14.32
CA THR A 555 -12.02 -10.03 -14.59
C THR A 555 -11.52 -11.41 -15.01
N LEU A 556 -12.40 -12.36 -15.33
CA LEU A 556 -11.98 -13.72 -15.64
C LEU A 556 -11.41 -13.84 -17.06
N ASN A 557 -10.58 -14.86 -17.28
CA ASN A 557 -10.22 -15.37 -18.60
C ASN A 557 -11.32 -16.30 -19.12
N LYS A 558 -11.89 -16.02 -20.30
CA LYS A 558 -13.01 -16.79 -20.85
C LYS A 558 -12.71 -18.27 -21.13
N PHE A 559 -11.44 -18.62 -21.30
CA PHE A 559 -11.00 -19.99 -21.64
C PHE A 559 -10.57 -20.81 -20.43
N GLN A 560 -10.50 -20.19 -19.25
CA GLN A 560 -9.93 -20.79 -18.06
C GLN A 560 -11.04 -21.28 -17.13
N LYS A 561 -10.83 -22.45 -16.52
CA LYS A 561 -11.63 -22.90 -15.37
C LYS A 561 -11.21 -22.14 -14.12
N TYR A 562 -12.17 -21.83 -13.26
CA TYR A 562 -11.91 -21.15 -11.99
C TYR A 562 -12.44 -21.95 -10.81
N TYR A 563 -11.79 -21.76 -9.67
CA TYR A 563 -12.16 -22.34 -8.39
C TYR A 563 -12.37 -21.19 -7.41
N PHE A 564 -13.43 -21.27 -6.61
CA PHE A 564 -13.82 -20.22 -5.67
C PHE A 564 -14.03 -20.80 -4.28
N THR A 565 -13.64 -20.02 -3.28
CA THR A 565 -14.04 -20.17 -1.88
C THR A 565 -14.36 -18.80 -1.29
N ILE A 566 -15.10 -18.78 -0.19
CA ILE A 566 -15.47 -17.56 0.53
C ILE A 566 -15.00 -17.65 1.98
N ASP A 567 -14.22 -16.66 2.39
CA ASP A 567 -13.87 -16.45 3.79
C ASP A 567 -14.86 -15.46 4.41
N THR A 568 -15.03 -15.58 5.72
CA THR A 568 -15.88 -14.69 6.53
C THR A 568 -15.02 -14.03 7.58
N PHE A 569 -15.14 -12.72 7.79
CA PHE A 569 -14.32 -12.03 8.78
C PHE A 569 -15.11 -11.02 9.60
N ASN A 570 -14.59 -10.78 10.80
CA ASN A 570 -15.05 -9.71 11.68
C ASN A 570 -13.85 -9.08 12.40
N GLU A 571 -14.13 -8.20 13.36
CA GLU A 571 -13.15 -7.48 14.18
C GLU A 571 -12.23 -8.39 15.03
N ASN A 572 -12.46 -9.70 15.06
CA ASN A 572 -11.68 -10.68 15.84
C ASN A 572 -10.82 -11.60 14.99
N GLY A 573 -11.08 -11.68 13.68
CA GLY A 573 -10.29 -12.50 12.77
C GLY A 573 -11.09 -13.03 11.58
N ILE A 574 -10.48 -13.99 10.90
CA ILE A 574 -10.95 -14.56 9.62
C ILE A 574 -11.25 -16.04 9.81
N LEU A 575 -12.46 -16.46 9.45
CA LEU A 575 -12.81 -17.86 9.23
C LEU A 575 -12.58 -18.20 7.75
N LYS A 576 -11.53 -18.98 7.47
CA LYS A 576 -11.23 -19.44 6.11
C LYS A 576 -12.31 -20.41 5.60
N GLY A 577 -12.79 -20.16 4.38
CA GLY A 577 -13.64 -21.09 3.65
C GLY A 577 -12.90 -22.38 3.31
N THR A 578 -13.64 -23.49 3.31
CA THR A 578 -13.10 -24.84 3.04
C THR A 578 -13.80 -25.54 1.87
N GLU A 579 -14.97 -25.06 1.46
CA GLU A 579 -15.66 -25.57 0.28
C GLU A 579 -15.12 -24.85 -0.95
N ILE A 580 -14.60 -25.61 -1.90
CA ILE A 580 -14.07 -25.09 -3.16
C ILE A 580 -15.02 -25.50 -4.26
N ILE A 581 -15.53 -24.50 -5.00
CA ILE A 581 -16.50 -24.69 -6.09
C ILE A 581 -15.78 -24.47 -7.42
N GLU A 582 -15.73 -25.50 -8.27
CA GLU A 582 -15.27 -25.39 -9.66
C GLU A 582 -16.35 -24.73 -10.53
N VAL A 583 -15.92 -23.84 -11.41
CA VAL A 583 -16.76 -23.15 -12.38
C VAL A 583 -16.08 -23.16 -13.75
N ASN A 584 -16.83 -23.58 -14.78
CA ASN A 584 -16.37 -23.76 -16.16
C ASN A 584 -16.79 -22.62 -17.08
#